data_AF-A0A2D6NH25-F1
#
_entry.id   AF-A0A2D6NH25-F1
#
_cell.length_a   1.000
_cell.length_b   1.000
_cell.length_c   1.000
_cell.angle_alpha   90.00
_cell.angle_beta   90.00
_cell.angle_gamma   90.00
#
_symmetry.space_group_name_H-M   'P 1'
#
loop_
_entity.id
_entity.type
_entity.pdbx_description
1 polymer ?
#
loop_
_entity_poly.entity_id
_entity_poly.type
_entity_poly.pdbx_seq_one_letter_code
_entity_poly.pdbx_strand_id
1 'polypeptide(L)'
;MVRRRVFGLSLLLLGVIVFFMGSVTSITGFSISEHTMQVGKLIFQIIGSSLIVLGALIFISEGRAYAERESKLREVLGSAWERVSDKDRLIYNKSLRRHLTKEGRRVGERQANNTVNEPEIIRTKYFDKAIKGHEAEIEKAIEKLRSGRGKKEKLAHRDSFSLRTTKGGRIIYDQGEKGKIVLRDYTSDHHYNTK
;
A
#
# COMPACT_ATOMS: atom_id res chain seq x y z
N MET A 1 4.44 7.69 -15.81
CA MET A 1 5.89 7.95 -15.76
C MET A 1 6.19 9.32 -16.30
N VAL A 2 5.86 9.60 -17.58
CA VAL A 2 6.07 10.91 -18.22
C VAL A 2 5.54 12.07 -17.37
N ARG A 3 4.31 12.01 -16.86
CA ARG A 3 3.73 13.12 -16.07
C ARG A 3 4.51 13.53 -14.82
N ARG A 4 5.10 12.60 -14.05
CA ARG A 4 5.86 12.95 -12.82
C ARG A 4 7.27 13.45 -13.12
N ARG A 5 7.91 12.86 -14.13
CA ARG A 5 9.21 13.33 -14.62
C ARG A 5 9.11 14.71 -15.29
N VAL A 6 8.09 14.89 -16.13
CA VAL A 6 7.76 16.18 -16.76
C VAL A 6 7.39 17.20 -15.70
N PHE A 7 6.64 16.81 -14.66
CA PHE A 7 6.34 17.68 -13.52
C PHE A 7 7.59 18.09 -12.75
N GLY A 8 8.48 17.15 -12.42
CA GLY A 8 9.77 17.44 -11.76
C GLY A 8 10.67 18.35 -12.60
N LEU A 9 10.72 18.10 -13.92
CA LEU A 9 11.46 18.93 -14.87
C LEU A 9 10.86 20.35 -14.97
N SER A 10 9.53 20.47 -15.03
CA SER A 10 8.85 21.77 -15.06
C SER A 10 9.05 22.56 -13.76
N LEU A 11 9.06 21.88 -12.61
CA LEU A 11 9.36 22.48 -11.31
C LEU A 11 10.79 23.02 -11.25
N LEU A 12 11.74 22.25 -11.79
CA LEU A 12 13.13 22.63 -11.86
C LEU A 12 13.30 23.87 -12.77
N LEU A 13 12.72 23.85 -13.97
CA LEU A 13 12.76 24.99 -14.89
C LEU A 13 12.10 26.24 -14.29
N LEU A 14 10.94 26.09 -13.65
CA LEU A 14 10.27 27.18 -12.94
C LEU A 14 11.13 27.74 -11.81
N GLY A 15 11.75 26.86 -11.02
CA GLY A 15 12.67 27.25 -9.94
C GLY A 15 13.87 28.05 -10.45
N VAL A 16 14.45 27.64 -11.59
CA VAL A 16 15.53 28.38 -12.26
C VAL A 16 15.05 29.77 -12.70
N ILE A 17 13.88 29.87 -13.34
CA ILE A 17 13.32 31.17 -13.78
C ILE A 17 13.10 32.10 -12.57
N VAL A 18 12.48 31.60 -11.50
CA VAL A 18 12.20 32.37 -10.28
C VAL A 18 13.50 32.80 -9.59
N PHE A 19 14.50 31.91 -9.55
CA PHE A 19 15.82 32.20 -9.00
C PHE A 19 16.52 33.35 -9.74
N PHE A 20 16.49 33.32 -11.08
CA PHE A 20 17.07 34.39 -11.89
C PHE A 20 16.24 35.67 -11.91
N MET A 21 14.91 35.60 -11.79
CA MET A 21 14.05 36.79 -11.67
C MET A 21 14.40 37.66 -10.47
N GLY A 22 14.78 37.05 -9.33
CA GLY A 22 15.29 37.79 -8.18
C GLY A 22 16.50 38.66 -8.55
N SER A 23 17.39 38.15 -9.40
CA SER A 23 18.60 38.86 -9.84
C SER A 23 18.34 40.00 -10.84
N VAL A 24 17.20 40.01 -11.53
CA VAL A 24 16.86 40.96 -12.63
C VAL A 24 15.94 42.11 -12.18
N THR A 25 15.66 42.24 -10.88
CA THR A 25 14.79 43.27 -10.29
C THR A 25 15.27 44.73 -10.43
N SER A 26 16.30 45.00 -11.22
CA SER A 26 16.81 46.35 -11.52
C SER A 26 15.98 47.14 -12.57
N ILE A 27 14.91 46.58 -13.13
CA ILE A 27 14.24 47.14 -14.34
C ILE A 27 12.97 47.97 -14.04
N THR A 28 12.36 47.88 -12.85
CA THR A 28 11.16 48.67 -12.55
C THR A 28 11.53 50.03 -11.95
N GLY A 29 11.25 51.13 -12.67
CA GLY A 29 11.53 52.52 -12.30
C GLY A 29 10.76 53.10 -11.11
N PHE A 30 10.56 52.31 -10.04
CA PHE A 30 10.04 52.74 -8.76
C PHE A 30 11.17 52.76 -7.73
N SER A 31 11.36 53.89 -7.03
CA SER A 31 12.34 54.02 -5.94
C SER A 31 11.89 53.23 -4.72
N ILE A 32 12.06 51.91 -4.79
CA ILE A 32 11.89 51.01 -3.67
C ILE A 32 13.19 51.10 -2.85
N SER A 33 13.06 51.31 -1.53
CA SER A 33 14.19 51.32 -0.59
C SER A 33 15.16 50.16 -0.84
N GLU A 34 16.46 50.42 -0.81
CA GLU A 34 17.50 49.40 -1.08
C GLU A 34 17.34 48.16 -0.18
N HIS A 35 16.87 48.36 1.07
CA HIS A 35 16.58 47.27 2.00
C HIS A 35 15.42 46.38 1.55
N THR A 36 14.34 46.95 1.01
CA THR A 36 13.19 46.15 0.54
C THR A 36 13.51 45.44 -0.79
N MET A 37 14.37 46.02 -1.63
CA MET A 37 14.92 45.31 -2.79
C MET A 37 15.80 44.13 -2.37
N GLN A 38 16.71 44.30 -1.41
CA GLN A 38 17.57 43.20 -0.94
C GLN A 38 16.78 42.04 -0.31
N VAL A 39 15.78 42.36 0.52
CA VAL A 39 14.90 41.34 1.13
C VAL A 39 14.08 40.63 0.05
N GLY A 40 13.53 41.35 -0.93
CA GLY A 40 12.82 40.74 -2.06
C GLY A 40 13.71 39.78 -2.87
N LYS A 41 14.95 40.19 -3.19
CA LYS A 41 15.93 39.35 -3.89
C LYS A 41 16.22 38.05 -3.14
N LEU A 42 16.45 38.14 -1.83
CA LEU A 42 16.67 36.99 -0.95
C LEU A 42 15.47 36.04 -0.97
N ILE A 43 14.24 36.56 -0.86
CA ILE A 43 13.02 35.75 -0.89
C ILE A 43 12.88 34.99 -2.22
N PHE A 44 13.08 35.65 -3.36
CA PHE A 44 13.01 35.00 -4.67
C PHE A 44 14.08 33.93 -4.87
N GLN A 45 15.31 34.16 -4.36
CA GLN A 45 16.38 33.17 -4.42
C GLN A 45 16.11 31.96 -3.52
N ILE A 46 15.57 32.16 -2.32
CA ILE A 46 15.19 31.07 -1.40
C ILE A 46 14.05 30.23 -2.02
N ILE A 47 13.03 30.88 -2.57
CA ILE A 47 11.91 30.18 -3.22
C ILE A 47 12.41 29.42 -4.46
N GLY A 48 13.19 30.08 -5.32
CA GLY A 48 13.73 29.48 -6.54
C GLY A 48 14.64 28.28 -6.25
N SER A 49 15.58 28.41 -5.29
CA SER A 49 16.46 27.31 -4.88
C SER A 49 15.68 26.14 -4.28
N SER A 50 14.65 26.40 -3.47
CA SER A 50 13.78 25.37 -2.91
C SER A 50 13.06 24.57 -4.01
N LEU A 51 12.53 25.26 -5.03
CA LEU A 51 11.88 24.63 -6.17
C LEU A 51 12.85 23.80 -7.02
N ILE A 52 14.09 24.27 -7.20
CA ILE A 52 15.15 23.53 -7.92
C ILE A 52 15.48 22.23 -7.19
N VAL A 53 15.73 22.29 -5.88
CA VAL A 53 16.07 21.11 -5.07
C VAL A 53 14.92 20.10 -5.09
N LEU A 54 13.69 20.56 -4.88
CA LEU A 54 12.50 19.69 -4.90
C LEU A 54 12.28 19.05 -6.28
N GLY A 55 12.40 19.84 -7.35
CA GLY A 55 12.29 19.37 -8.73
C GLY A 55 13.36 18.33 -9.07
N ALA A 56 14.60 18.57 -8.67
CA ALA A 56 15.72 17.65 -8.87
C ALA A 56 15.53 16.33 -8.12
N LEU A 57 15.09 16.38 -6.86
CA LEU A 57 14.80 15.17 -6.06
C LEU A 57 13.70 14.31 -6.71
N ILE A 58 12.62 14.93 -7.18
CA ILE A 58 11.52 14.23 -7.88
C ILE A 58 12.03 13.63 -9.20
N PHE A 59 12.84 14.37 -9.95
CA PHE A 59 13.36 13.93 -11.24
C PHE A 59 14.32 12.73 -11.11
N ILE A 60 15.26 12.81 -10.16
CA ILE A 60 16.27 11.76 -9.89
C ILE A 60 15.61 10.51 -9.30
N SER A 61 14.73 10.67 -8.31
CA SER A 61 14.05 9.52 -7.66
C SER A 61 13.21 8.72 -8.64
N GLU A 62 12.43 9.38 -9.51
CA GLU A 62 11.65 8.69 -10.54
C GLU A 62 12.56 8.04 -11.60
N GLY A 63 13.74 8.62 -11.86
CA GLY A 63 14.76 8.04 -12.73
C GLY A 63 15.38 6.76 -12.18
N ARG A 64 15.81 6.77 -10.91
CA ARG A 64 16.32 5.55 -10.23
C ARG A 64 15.26 4.46 -10.15
N ALA A 65 14.03 4.82 -9.78
CA ALA A 65 12.92 3.88 -9.74
C ALA A 65 12.53 3.34 -11.13
N TYR A 66 12.79 4.08 -12.21
CA TYR A 66 12.64 3.57 -13.57
C TYR A 66 13.72 2.54 -13.90
N ALA A 67 14.99 2.89 -13.65
CA ALA A 67 16.13 2.01 -13.91
C ALA A 67 16.03 0.68 -13.14
N GLU A 68 15.63 0.71 -11.87
CA GLU A 68 15.44 -0.50 -11.06
C GLU A 68 14.29 -1.39 -11.56
N ARG A 69 13.25 -0.78 -12.13
CA ARG A 69 12.15 -1.53 -12.75
C ARG A 69 12.59 -2.14 -14.08
N GLU A 70 13.33 -1.39 -14.87
CA GLU A 70 13.87 -1.89 -16.14
C GLU A 70 14.86 -3.04 -15.92
N SER A 71 15.73 -2.95 -14.92
CA SER A 71 16.66 -4.04 -14.59
C SER A 71 15.93 -5.32 -14.19
N LYS A 72 14.91 -5.23 -13.32
CA LYS A 72 14.05 -6.36 -12.96
C LYS A 72 13.27 -6.92 -14.16
N LEU A 73 12.82 -6.07 -15.10
CA LEU A 73 12.20 -6.57 -16.34
C LEU A 73 13.20 -7.34 -17.20
N ARG A 74 14.41 -6.80 -17.37
CA ARG A 74 15.47 -7.46 -18.15
C ARG A 74 15.84 -8.81 -17.56
N GLU A 75 15.87 -8.91 -16.23
CA GLU A 75 16.10 -10.17 -15.53
C GLU A 75 14.97 -11.19 -15.78
N VAL A 76 13.70 -10.76 -15.71
CA VAL A 76 12.54 -11.66 -15.93
C VAL A 76 12.38 -12.07 -17.40
N LEU A 77 12.67 -11.17 -18.35
CA LEU A 77 12.48 -11.41 -19.78
C LEU A 77 13.73 -12.00 -20.46
N GLY A 78 14.91 -11.87 -19.86
CA GLY A 78 16.17 -12.35 -20.42
C GLY A 78 16.39 -11.86 -21.86
N SER A 79 16.71 -12.79 -22.77
CA SER A 79 16.95 -12.51 -24.20
C SER A 79 15.68 -12.11 -24.98
N ALA A 80 14.49 -12.26 -24.40
CA ALA A 80 13.25 -11.76 -25.01
C ALA A 80 13.12 -10.24 -24.87
N TRP A 81 13.88 -9.61 -23.96
CA TRP A 81 13.86 -8.16 -23.72
C TRP A 81 14.09 -7.34 -25.00
N GLU A 82 15.06 -7.76 -25.83
CA GLU A 82 15.43 -7.05 -27.06
C GLU A 82 14.35 -7.14 -28.14
N ARG A 83 13.48 -8.15 -28.06
CA ARG A 83 12.40 -8.40 -29.03
C ARG A 83 11.07 -7.76 -28.63
N VAL A 84 10.96 -7.22 -27.41
CA VAL A 84 9.72 -6.64 -26.90
C VAL A 84 9.60 -5.18 -27.37
N SER A 85 8.45 -4.84 -27.95
CA SER A 85 8.16 -3.47 -28.39
C SER A 85 8.14 -2.48 -27.22
N ASP A 86 8.51 -1.22 -27.46
CA ASP A 86 8.48 -0.18 -26.42
C ASP A 86 7.10 0.03 -25.79
N LYS A 87 6.04 -0.24 -26.57
CA LYS A 87 4.66 -0.20 -26.10
C LYS A 87 4.39 -1.29 -25.04
N ASP A 88 4.86 -2.50 -25.28
CA ASP A 88 4.68 -3.63 -24.36
C ASP A 88 5.53 -3.48 -23.11
N ARG A 89 6.76 -2.95 -23.25
CA ARG A 89 7.61 -2.55 -22.11
C ARG A 89 6.89 -1.56 -21.19
N LEU A 90 6.17 -0.61 -21.76
CA LEU A 90 5.40 0.39 -21.00
C LEU A 90 4.21 -0.23 -20.26
N ILE A 91 3.50 -1.16 -20.91
CA ILE A 91 2.36 -1.87 -20.33
C ILE A 91 2.81 -2.73 -19.14
N TYR A 92 3.89 -3.49 -19.30
CA TYR A 92 4.42 -4.33 -18.23
C TYR A 92 4.90 -3.49 -17.05
N ASN A 93 5.65 -2.41 -17.28
CA ASN A 93 6.08 -1.50 -16.21
C ASN A 93 4.90 -0.90 -15.42
N LYS A 94 3.80 -0.60 -16.12
CA LYS A 94 2.56 -0.10 -15.51
C LYS A 94 1.87 -1.18 -14.66
N SER A 95 1.89 -2.44 -15.12
CA SER A 95 1.40 -3.60 -14.37
C SER A 95 2.21 -3.84 -13.10
N LEU A 96 3.54 -3.94 -13.23
CA LEU A 96 4.46 -4.20 -12.12
C LEU A 96 4.32 -3.16 -11.00
N ARG A 97 4.16 -1.88 -11.37
CA ARG A 97 3.90 -0.81 -10.39
C ARG A 97 2.64 -1.05 -9.58
N ARG A 98 1.55 -1.50 -10.21
CA ARG A 98 0.27 -1.80 -9.52
C ARG A 98 0.43 -2.96 -8.55
N HIS A 99 1.24 -3.95 -8.91
CA HIS A 99 1.56 -5.07 -8.02
C HIS A 99 2.39 -4.63 -6.81
N LEU A 100 3.49 -3.91 -7.03
CA LEU A 100 4.35 -3.43 -5.95
C LEU A 100 3.62 -2.48 -4.99
N THR A 101 2.73 -1.60 -5.50
CA THR A 101 1.91 -0.74 -4.62
C THR A 101 0.85 -1.51 -3.84
N LYS A 102 0.29 -2.59 -4.40
CA LYS A 102 -0.63 -3.49 -3.67
C LYS A 102 0.12 -4.28 -2.59
N GLU A 103 1.32 -4.78 -2.88
CA GLU A 103 2.13 -5.51 -1.91
C GLU A 103 2.64 -4.60 -0.79
N GLY A 104 3.14 -3.40 -1.11
CA GLY A 104 3.55 -2.42 -0.11
C GLY A 104 2.42 -2.03 0.85
N ARG A 105 1.18 -1.88 0.35
CA ARG A 105 -0.01 -1.67 1.19
C ARG A 105 -0.29 -2.87 2.10
N ARG A 106 -0.20 -4.09 1.57
CA ARG A 106 -0.39 -5.33 2.37
C ARG A 106 0.68 -5.49 3.45
N VAL A 107 1.92 -5.07 3.19
CA VAL A 107 3.01 -5.11 4.18
C VAL A 107 2.81 -4.04 5.26
N GLY A 108 2.43 -2.82 4.88
CA GLY A 108 2.08 -1.76 5.84
C GLY A 108 0.89 -2.13 6.73
N GLU A 109 -0.17 -2.74 6.19
CA GLU A 109 -1.30 -3.26 6.96
C GLU A 109 -0.91 -4.41 7.90
N ARG A 110 0.05 -5.26 7.49
CA ARG A 110 0.57 -6.33 8.36
C ARG A 110 1.40 -5.79 9.52
N GLN A 111 2.20 -4.74 9.30
CA GLN A 111 2.99 -4.11 10.36
C GLN A 111 2.13 -3.31 11.34
N ALA A 112 1.08 -2.64 10.86
CA ALA A 112 0.15 -1.91 11.72
C ALA A 112 -0.71 -2.84 12.61
N ASN A 113 -0.96 -4.09 12.18
CA ASN A 113 -1.75 -5.06 12.94
C ASN A 113 -0.92 -5.97 13.88
N ASN A 114 0.41 -5.87 13.89
CA ASN A 114 1.26 -6.72 14.74
C ASN A 114 1.39 -6.23 16.20
N THR A 115 0.74 -5.13 16.57
CA THR A 115 0.74 -4.59 17.95
C THR A 115 -0.62 -4.70 18.65
N VAL A 116 -1.59 -5.42 18.08
CA VAL A 116 -2.90 -5.63 18.70
C VAL A 116 -2.89 -6.96 19.44
N ASN A 117 -3.13 -6.90 20.75
CA ASN A 117 -3.34 -8.05 21.65
C ASN A 117 -3.97 -9.24 20.92
N GLU A 118 -3.24 -10.36 20.85
CA GLU A 118 -3.78 -11.58 20.24
C GLU A 118 -5.11 -11.93 20.94
N PRO A 119 -6.21 -12.10 20.19
CA PRO A 119 -7.50 -12.39 20.80
C PRO A 119 -7.45 -13.75 21.49
N GLU A 120 -7.90 -13.81 22.73
CA GLU A 120 -8.04 -15.06 23.49
C GLU A 120 -9.16 -15.90 22.85
N ILE A 121 -8.83 -17.11 22.37
CA ILE A 121 -9.79 -17.99 21.71
C ILE A 121 -10.24 -19.08 22.69
N ILE A 122 -11.54 -19.09 23.00
CA ILE A 122 -12.17 -20.06 23.90
C ILE A 122 -12.97 -21.05 23.05
N ARG A 123 -12.63 -22.34 23.15
CA ARG A 123 -13.38 -23.44 22.52
C ARG A 123 -14.47 -23.94 23.46
N THR A 124 -15.69 -24.06 22.98
CA THR A 124 -16.76 -24.69 23.76
C THR A 124 -16.72 -26.21 23.60
N LYS A 125 -17.24 -26.96 24.59
CA LYS A 125 -17.34 -28.43 24.50
C LYS A 125 -18.16 -28.89 23.29
N TYR A 126 -19.18 -28.12 22.90
CA TYR A 126 -19.98 -28.39 21.71
C TYR A 126 -19.18 -28.20 20.44
N PHE A 127 -18.39 -27.13 20.36
CA PHE A 127 -17.48 -26.88 19.25
C PHE A 127 -16.46 -28.01 19.08
N ASP A 128 -15.80 -28.45 20.17
CA ASP A 128 -14.83 -29.56 20.10
C ASP A 128 -15.46 -30.86 19.59
N LYS A 129 -16.74 -31.11 19.91
CA LYS A 129 -17.48 -32.24 19.36
C LYS A 129 -17.80 -32.07 17.87
N ALA A 130 -18.16 -30.86 17.44
CA ALA A 130 -18.54 -30.55 16.06
C ALA A 130 -17.35 -30.60 15.08
N ILE A 131 -16.13 -30.33 15.55
CA ILE A 131 -14.93 -30.30 14.70
C ILE A 131 -14.23 -31.65 14.55
N LYS A 132 -14.75 -32.72 15.14
CA LYS A 132 -14.11 -34.04 15.11
C LYS A 132 -13.96 -34.53 13.66
N GLY A 133 -12.73 -34.76 13.21
CA GLY A 133 -12.40 -35.10 11.81
C GLY A 133 -12.08 -33.90 10.90
N HIS A 134 -12.12 -32.67 11.44
CA HIS A 134 -11.86 -31.42 10.73
C HIS A 134 -10.76 -30.57 11.39
N GLU A 135 -9.97 -31.13 12.30
CA GLU A 135 -9.07 -30.40 13.20
C GLU A 135 -8.07 -29.52 12.44
N ALA A 136 -7.43 -30.07 11.40
CA ALA A 136 -6.39 -29.37 10.63
C ALA A 136 -6.91 -28.13 9.86
N GLU A 137 -8.17 -28.14 9.41
CA GLU A 137 -8.75 -26.97 8.74
C GLU A 137 -9.27 -25.93 9.74
N ILE A 138 -9.71 -26.38 10.91
CA ILE A 138 -10.15 -25.53 12.01
C ILE A 138 -8.97 -24.76 12.59
N GLU A 139 -7.80 -25.38 12.75
CA GLU A 139 -6.58 -24.68 13.20
C GLU A 139 -6.20 -23.53 12.26
N LYS A 140 -6.23 -23.77 10.94
CA LYS A 140 -6.00 -22.71 9.94
C LYS A 140 -7.04 -21.60 9.99
N ALA A 141 -8.28 -21.92 10.33
CA ALA A 141 -9.34 -20.92 10.49
C ALA A 141 -9.19 -20.12 11.80
N ILE A 142 -8.77 -20.77 12.88
CA ILE A 142 -8.40 -20.13 14.15
C ILE A 142 -7.22 -19.18 13.95
N GLU A 143 -6.21 -19.56 13.18
CA GLU A 143 -5.08 -18.69 12.83
C GLU A 143 -5.55 -17.44 12.04
N LYS A 144 -6.52 -17.60 11.14
CA LYS A 144 -7.16 -16.46 10.44
C LYS A 144 -7.92 -15.55 11.40
N LEU A 145 -8.54 -16.09 12.45
CA LEU A 145 -9.19 -15.29 13.50
C LEU A 145 -8.15 -14.51 14.31
N ARG A 146 -7.07 -15.17 14.76
CA ARG A 146 -5.97 -14.53 15.50
C ARG A 146 -5.33 -13.40 14.70
N SER A 147 -5.03 -13.66 13.43
CA SER A 147 -4.36 -12.70 12.55
C SER A 147 -5.29 -11.62 11.95
N GLY A 148 -6.60 -11.67 12.23
CA GLY A 148 -7.59 -10.76 11.65
C GLY A 148 -7.77 -10.89 10.12
N ARG A 149 -7.24 -11.96 9.50
CA ARG A 149 -7.25 -12.19 8.04
C ARG A 149 -8.53 -12.86 7.53
N GLY A 150 -9.46 -13.18 8.42
CA GLY A 150 -10.74 -13.81 8.10
C GLY A 150 -11.82 -12.79 7.70
N LYS A 151 -12.55 -13.07 6.61
CA LYS A 151 -13.78 -12.33 6.29
C LYS A 151 -14.83 -12.66 7.36
N LYS A 152 -15.14 -11.68 8.22
CA LYS A 152 -16.15 -11.80 9.26
C LYS A 152 -17.53 -11.51 8.65
N GLU A 153 -18.44 -12.47 8.72
CA GLU A 153 -19.82 -12.31 8.24
C GLU A 153 -20.78 -12.35 9.43
N LYS A 154 -21.45 -11.23 9.74
CA LYS A 154 -22.45 -11.17 10.82
C LYS A 154 -23.67 -11.99 10.43
N LEU A 155 -24.13 -12.89 11.31
CA LEU A 155 -25.34 -13.68 11.09
C LEU A 155 -26.58 -12.79 11.26
N ALA A 156 -27.58 -12.95 10.40
CA ALA A 156 -28.78 -12.12 10.42
C ALA A 156 -29.68 -12.33 11.66
N HIS A 157 -29.65 -13.54 12.23
CA HIS A 157 -30.59 -13.97 13.27
C HIS A 157 -30.00 -13.95 14.69
N ARG A 158 -28.71 -13.65 14.86
CA ARG A 158 -27.98 -13.67 16.14
C ARG A 158 -26.83 -12.68 16.11
N ASP A 159 -26.41 -12.16 17.27
CA ASP A 159 -25.16 -11.38 17.43
C ASP A 159 -23.90 -12.26 17.41
N SER A 160 -23.86 -13.17 16.44
CA SER A 160 -22.76 -14.09 16.20
C SER A 160 -22.18 -13.83 14.81
N PHE A 161 -20.93 -14.20 14.63
CA PHE A 161 -20.20 -14.10 13.38
C PHE A 161 -19.92 -15.48 12.81
N SER A 162 -19.78 -15.54 11.50
CA SER A 162 -19.31 -16.73 10.80
C SER A 162 -17.99 -16.44 10.07
N LEU A 163 -17.10 -17.44 10.10
CA LEU A 163 -15.87 -17.45 9.33
C LEU A 163 -15.81 -18.72 8.48
N ARG A 164 -15.54 -18.55 7.18
CA ARG A 164 -15.38 -19.67 6.25
C ARG A 164 -14.01 -20.36 6.42
N THR A 165 -14.03 -21.69 6.54
CA THR A 165 -12.83 -22.55 6.52
C THR A 165 -12.36 -22.78 5.08
N THR A 166 -11.24 -23.48 4.93
CA THR A 166 -10.65 -23.73 3.61
C THR A 166 -11.38 -24.81 2.81
N LYS A 167 -12.01 -25.80 3.46
CA LYS A 167 -12.77 -26.86 2.78
C LYS A 167 -14.28 -26.62 2.73
N GLY A 168 -14.68 -25.35 2.82
CA GLY A 168 -16.08 -24.96 2.69
C GLY A 168 -16.89 -24.97 3.99
N GLY A 169 -16.38 -25.47 5.11
CA GLY A 169 -17.09 -25.32 6.38
C GLY A 169 -17.16 -23.87 6.88
N ARG A 170 -17.97 -23.65 7.92
CA ARG A 170 -18.12 -22.36 8.61
C ARG A 170 -18.01 -22.56 10.11
N ILE A 171 -17.14 -21.76 10.74
CA ILE A 171 -17.06 -21.63 12.19
C ILE A 171 -18.00 -20.51 12.62
N ILE A 172 -18.89 -20.81 13.57
CA ILE A 172 -19.76 -19.83 14.23
C ILE A 172 -19.10 -19.42 15.54
N TYR A 173 -18.88 -18.12 15.73
CA TYR A 173 -18.22 -17.59 16.91
C TYR A 173 -18.85 -16.28 17.39
N ASP A 174 -18.71 -16.00 18.68
CA ASP A 174 -19.08 -14.72 19.26
C ASP A 174 -17.83 -13.91 19.58
N GLN A 175 -17.96 -12.59 19.43
CA GLN A 175 -16.93 -11.66 19.86
C GLN A 175 -17.36 -11.06 21.20
N GLY A 176 -16.73 -11.52 22.28
CA GLY A 176 -16.97 -11.03 23.64
C GLY A 176 -16.20 -9.74 23.95
N GLU A 177 -16.45 -9.19 25.14
CA GLU A 177 -15.71 -8.04 25.66
C GLU A 177 -14.22 -8.39 25.88
N LYS A 178 -13.35 -7.38 25.73
CA LYS A 178 -11.89 -7.50 25.93
C LYS A 178 -11.15 -8.40 24.93
N GLY A 179 -11.67 -8.56 23.71
CA GLY A 179 -10.97 -9.29 22.64
C GLY A 179 -11.07 -10.81 22.74
N LYS A 180 -12.01 -11.33 23.54
CA LYS A 180 -12.27 -12.77 23.64
C LYS A 180 -13.12 -13.25 22.46
N ILE A 181 -12.74 -14.36 21.85
CA ILE A 181 -13.47 -15.02 20.76
C ILE A 181 -13.95 -16.38 21.25
N VAL A 182 -15.26 -16.58 21.33
CA VAL A 182 -15.85 -17.85 21.79
C VAL A 182 -16.35 -18.64 20.59
N LEU A 183 -15.74 -19.79 20.33
CA LEU A 183 -16.13 -20.69 19.23
C LEU A 183 -17.30 -21.55 19.68
N ARG A 184 -18.46 -21.38 19.03
CA ARG A 184 -19.71 -22.05 19.41
C ARG A 184 -19.97 -23.31 18.62
N ASP A 185 -19.81 -23.25 17.30
CA ASP A 185 -20.25 -24.33 16.42
C ASP A 185 -19.44 -24.38 15.13
N TYR A 186 -19.49 -25.52 14.44
CA TYR A 186 -18.91 -25.75 13.13
C TYR A 186 -19.92 -26.43 12.21
N THR A 187 -20.21 -25.79 11.09
CA THR A 187 -21.10 -26.33 10.06
C THR A 187 -20.28 -26.66 8.81
N SER A 188 -20.20 -27.91 8.40
CA SER A 188 -19.59 -28.25 7.11
C SER A 188 -20.59 -27.95 5.98
N ASP A 189 -20.16 -27.25 4.92
CA ASP A 189 -20.98 -27.08 3.70
C ASP A 189 -21.14 -28.42 2.91
N HIS A 190 -20.66 -29.55 3.46
CA HIS A 190 -20.68 -30.87 2.84
C HIS A 190 -21.30 -31.93 3.77
N HIS A 191 -22.55 -32.30 3.49
CA HIS A 191 -23.10 -33.59 3.88
C HIS A 191 -22.46 -34.67 3.00
N TYR A 192 -21.48 -35.41 3.52
CA TYR A 192 -21.21 -36.76 3.04
C TYR A 192 -21.48 -37.74 4.16
N ASN A 193 -22.59 -38.45 4.00
CA ASN A 193 -22.87 -39.69 4.69
C ASN A 193 -22.01 -40.76 4.02
N THR A 194 -20.86 -41.09 4.61
CA THR A 194 -20.10 -42.28 4.20
C THR A 194 -20.34 -43.35 5.26
N LYS A 195 -21.24 -44.28 4.89
CA LYS A 195 -21.29 -45.63 5.44
C LYS A 195 -19.92 -46.30 5.39
#